data_AF-A0A540LZQ5-F1
#
_entry.id   AF-A0A540LZQ5-F1
#
_cell.length_a   1.000
_cell.length_b   1.000
_cell.length_c   1.000
_cell.angle_alpha   90.00
_cell.angle_beta   90.00
_cell.angle_gamma   90.00
#
_symmetry.space_group_name_H-M   'P 1'
#
loop_
_entity.id
_entity.type
_entity.pdbx_description
1 polymer ?
#
loop_
_entity_poly.entity_id
_entity_poly.type
_entity_poly.pdbx_seq_one_letter_code
_entity_poly.pdbx_strand_id
1 'polypeptide(L)'
;MSNTSGVRYNIGKDARDLLYKDYVHELPIRFESKDFNWISDISCKVNLIAPGLSTLFSFNVPDYGQMELQYENGVAEIAGGIGLKRNPLKMCEPVALFSAVIGGSSVCSIGTDLAFDISAGALAKFSAGFSLNSDFVSASLSLDKLDTVKASCFTMVNPLSNTALGAELKHRLSTNDSALAVGAQHAFFPSTLAKARVSTHGNVGVLIRQGFWQKLFLSMSGEVDFMGVQRSPRFGLSLSVRL
;
A
#
# COMPACT_ATOMS: atom_id res chain seq x y z
N MET A 1 -4.10 0.01 14.66
CA MET A 1 -4.33 1.02 13.62
C MET A 1 -3.36 2.15 13.88
N SER A 2 -2.08 1.90 13.62
CA SER A 2 -1.19 2.98 13.22
C SER A 2 -1.57 3.31 11.77
N ASN A 3 -2.50 4.24 11.60
CA ASN A 3 -2.74 4.88 10.30
C ASN A 3 -1.63 5.89 10.07
N THR A 4 -0.40 5.42 9.95
CA THR A 4 0.73 6.20 9.42
C THR A 4 0.81 5.95 7.92
N SER A 5 -0.28 6.28 7.23
CA SER A 5 -0.22 6.46 5.78
C SER A 5 0.47 7.78 5.50
N GLY A 6 1.71 7.71 5.04
CA GLY A 6 2.31 8.78 4.25
C GLY A 6 1.41 9.13 3.07
N VAL A 7 1.45 10.39 2.67
CA VAL A 7 0.58 10.99 1.64
C VAL A 7 0.88 10.47 0.24
N ARG A 8 1.84 9.54 0.11
CA ARG A 8 2.06 8.83 -1.13
C ARG A 8 0.87 7.95 -1.50
N TYR A 9 0.08 8.52 -2.40
CA TYR A 9 -0.90 7.86 -3.26
C TYR A 9 -2.07 7.24 -2.47
N ASN A 10 -2.98 8.09 -1.98
CA ASN A 10 -4.28 7.65 -1.45
C ASN A 10 -5.28 7.23 -2.56
N ILE A 11 -4.97 7.51 -3.84
CA ILE A 11 -5.82 7.14 -4.99
C ILE A 11 -5.86 5.62 -5.16
N GLY A 12 -7.05 5.02 -5.05
CA GLY A 12 -7.21 3.56 -5.10
C GLY A 12 -6.63 2.82 -3.89
N LYS A 13 -6.42 3.53 -2.78
CA LYS A 13 -5.87 2.93 -1.55
C LYS A 13 -6.81 1.90 -0.96
N ASP A 14 -8.12 2.11 -0.98
CA ASP A 14 -9.06 1.17 -0.36
C ASP A 14 -9.06 -0.20 -1.07
N ALA A 15 -9.03 -0.19 -2.40
CA ALA A 15 -8.88 -1.40 -3.20
C ALA A 15 -7.53 -2.09 -2.92
N ARG A 16 -6.43 -1.32 -2.91
CA ARG A 16 -5.09 -1.86 -2.66
C ARG A 16 -4.89 -2.35 -1.22
N ASP A 17 -5.48 -1.67 -0.25
CA ASP A 17 -5.47 -2.08 1.15
C ASP A 17 -6.24 -3.39 1.30
N LEU A 18 -7.39 -3.53 0.61
CA LEU A 18 -8.11 -4.80 0.59
C LEU A 18 -7.28 -5.90 -0.08
N LEU A 19 -6.66 -5.63 -1.22
CA LEU A 19 -6.00 -6.63 -2.04
C LEU A 19 -4.60 -7.03 -1.54
N TYR A 20 -3.84 -6.13 -0.92
CA TYR A 20 -2.40 -6.33 -0.69
C TYR A 20 -1.92 -6.03 0.72
N LYS A 21 -2.64 -5.20 1.49
CA LYS A 21 -2.19 -4.86 2.84
C LYS A 21 -2.31 -6.07 3.76
N ASP A 22 -1.26 -6.23 4.58
CA ASP A 22 -1.07 -7.30 5.56
C ASP A 22 -0.83 -8.71 4.97
N TYR A 23 -0.91 -8.84 3.65
CA TYR A 23 -0.42 -10.01 2.92
C TYR A 23 1.11 -10.01 2.90
N VAL A 24 1.72 -11.19 2.80
CA VAL A 24 3.17 -11.33 2.67
C VAL A 24 3.60 -10.78 1.30
N HIS A 25 3.99 -9.51 1.24
CA HIS A 25 4.58 -8.96 0.02
C HIS A 25 5.98 -9.54 -0.21
N GLU A 26 6.29 -9.78 -1.48
CA GLU A 26 7.47 -10.45 -2.03
C GLU A 26 8.79 -10.25 -1.26
N LEU A 27 9.26 -11.34 -0.66
CA LEU A 27 10.70 -11.68 -0.63
C LEU A 27 10.82 -13.13 -1.10
N PRO A 28 11.80 -13.47 -1.97
CA PRO A 28 12.06 -14.85 -2.34
C PRO A 28 12.80 -15.52 -1.18
N ILE A 29 12.10 -15.91 -0.12
CA ILE A 29 12.71 -16.66 0.97
C ILE A 29 12.45 -18.14 0.72
N ARG A 30 13.44 -18.77 0.09
CA ARG A 30 13.69 -20.20 0.26
C ARG A 30 13.98 -20.41 1.74
N PHE A 31 13.21 -21.28 2.39
CA PHE A 31 13.51 -21.74 3.74
C PHE A 31 14.74 -22.64 3.68
N GLU A 32 15.90 -22.04 3.90
CA GLU A 32 17.13 -22.73 4.27
C GLU A 32 17.61 -22.09 5.58
N SER A 33 17.71 -22.89 6.64
CA SER A 33 17.85 -22.38 8.00
C SER A 33 19.19 -21.68 8.22
N LYS A 34 19.17 -20.35 8.22
CA LYS A 34 19.99 -19.41 9.01
C LYS A 34 19.52 -18.00 8.63
N ASP A 35 19.46 -17.11 9.60
CA ASP A 35 19.09 -15.69 9.49
C ASP A 35 17.59 -15.40 9.76
N PHE A 36 17.32 -15.18 11.05
CA PHE A 36 16.10 -14.51 11.52
C PHE A 36 16.10 -13.07 11.00
N ASN A 37 15.41 -12.83 9.89
CA ASN A 37 15.33 -11.52 9.24
C ASN A 37 14.28 -10.66 9.96
N TRP A 38 14.72 -9.86 10.95
CA TRP A 38 13.87 -8.94 11.69
C TRP A 38 13.79 -7.60 10.94
N ILE A 39 12.59 -7.25 10.48
CA ILE A 39 12.28 -5.95 9.85
C ILE A 39 11.52 -5.11 10.86
N SER A 40 12.02 -3.92 11.17
CA SER A 40 11.34 -2.95 12.04
C SER A 40 10.95 -1.71 11.28
N ASP A 41 9.65 -1.52 11.11
CA ASP A 41 9.05 -0.29 10.62
C ASP A 41 8.70 0.63 11.80
N ILE A 42 9.42 1.75 11.92
CA ILE A 42 9.16 2.81 12.88
C ILE A 42 8.68 4.03 12.12
N SER A 43 7.42 4.43 12.32
CA SER A 43 6.84 5.64 11.72
C SER A 43 6.34 6.59 12.80
N CYS A 44 6.75 7.85 12.75
CA CYS A 44 6.32 8.91 13.65
C CYS A 44 5.69 10.04 12.83
N LYS A 45 4.41 10.37 13.10
CA LYS A 45 3.73 11.52 12.52
C LYS A 45 3.65 12.62 13.56
N VAL A 46 4.23 13.78 13.25
CA VAL A 46 4.23 14.98 14.10
C VAL A 46 3.37 16.03 13.43
N ASN A 47 2.30 16.46 14.09
CA ASN A 47 1.50 17.58 13.61
C ASN A 47 2.18 18.89 14.02
N LEU A 48 2.35 19.79 13.06
CA LEU A 48 2.99 21.08 13.30
C LEU A 48 1.97 22.09 13.86
N ILE A 49 2.48 23.19 14.41
CA ILE A 49 1.66 24.24 15.07
C ILE A 49 0.71 24.92 14.08
N ALA A 50 1.02 24.89 12.77
CA ALA A 50 0.17 25.42 11.72
C ALA A 50 -0.97 24.45 11.35
N PRO A 51 -2.22 24.92 11.21
CA PRO A 51 -3.34 24.08 10.81
C PRO A 51 -3.09 23.48 9.42
N GLY A 52 -3.29 22.17 9.27
CA GLY A 52 -3.11 21.45 8.01
C GLY A 52 -1.68 20.99 7.71
N LEU A 53 -0.68 21.36 8.53
CA LEU A 53 0.71 20.95 8.30
C LEU A 53 1.10 19.77 9.21
N SER A 54 1.64 18.71 8.62
CA SER A 54 2.15 17.56 9.34
C SER A 54 3.45 17.03 8.75
N THR A 55 4.31 16.49 9.59
CA THR A 55 5.58 15.88 9.18
C THR A 55 5.54 14.41 9.53
N LEU A 56 5.89 13.55 8.58
CA LEU A 56 6.02 12.11 8.76
C LEU A 56 7.49 11.72 8.67
N PHE A 57 7.98 11.05 9.70
CA PHE A 57 9.28 10.39 9.72
C PHE A 57 9.05 8.89 9.68
N SER A 58 9.65 8.20 8.72
CA SER A 58 9.55 6.74 8.58
C SER A 58 10.95 6.15 8.46
N PHE A 59 11.27 5.22 9.35
CA PHE A 59 12.53 4.50 9.38
C PHE A 59 12.23 3.00 9.35
N ASN A 60 12.67 2.34 8.28
CA ASN A 60 12.67 0.89 8.18
C ASN A 60 14.11 0.40 8.34
N VAL A 61 14.38 -0.26 9.46
CA VAL A 61 15.69 -0.83 9.77
C VAL A 61 15.73 -2.25 9.21
N PRO A 62 16.73 -2.59 8.36
CA PRO A 62 18.05 -1.94 8.21
C PRO A 62 18.28 -1.07 6.96
N ASP A 63 17.27 -0.78 6.14
CA ASP A 63 17.49 -0.45 4.71
C ASP A 63 16.92 0.88 4.19
N TYR A 64 15.97 1.54 4.87
CA TYR A 64 15.30 2.73 4.33
C TYR A 64 14.96 3.77 5.38
N GLY A 65 15.30 5.03 5.11
CA GLY A 65 14.94 6.17 5.96
C GLY A 65 14.26 7.24 5.13
N GLN A 66 13.17 7.82 5.64
CA GLN A 66 12.36 8.77 4.90
C GLN A 66 11.78 9.84 5.80
N MET A 67 11.81 11.07 5.28
CA MET A 67 11.14 12.23 5.85
C MET A 67 10.19 12.83 4.82
N GLU A 68 8.94 13.06 5.20
CA GLU A 68 7.93 13.74 4.38
C GLU A 68 7.32 14.90 5.16
N LEU A 69 7.19 16.04 4.51
CA LEU A 69 6.37 17.17 4.92
C LEU A 69 5.07 17.14 4.12
N GLN A 70 3.94 17.22 4.82
CA GLN A 70 2.60 17.12 4.26
C GLN A 70 1.83 18.38 4.63
N TYR A 71 1.27 19.03 3.64
CA TYR A 71 0.40 20.18 3.78
C TYR A 71 -0.97 19.82 3.19
N GLU A 72 -1.96 19.76 4.06
CA GLU A 72 -3.35 19.47 3.74
C GLU A 72 -4.18 20.73 3.96
N ASN A 73 -4.90 21.13 2.94
CA ASN A 73 -5.98 22.10 3.02
C ASN A 73 -7.27 21.41 2.59
N GLY A 74 -8.44 21.95 2.92
CA GLY A 74 -9.74 21.32 2.64
C GLY A 74 -10.03 21.03 1.15
N VAL A 75 -9.18 21.49 0.23
CA VAL A 75 -9.30 21.32 -1.23
C VAL A 75 -8.10 20.58 -1.84
N ALA A 76 -6.90 20.71 -1.28
CA ALA A 76 -5.68 20.19 -1.87
C ALA A 76 -4.71 19.70 -0.80
N GLU A 77 -4.02 18.61 -1.12
CA GLU A 77 -3.05 17.95 -0.27
C GLU A 77 -1.72 17.86 -1.04
N ILE A 78 -0.68 18.48 -0.52
CA ILE A 78 0.65 18.53 -1.12
C ILE A 78 1.61 17.89 -0.13
N ALA A 79 2.48 17.02 -0.59
CA ALA A 79 3.56 16.49 0.22
C ALA A 79 4.89 16.54 -0.53
N GLY A 80 5.94 16.90 0.19
CA GLY A 80 7.31 16.94 -0.30
C GLY A 80 8.22 16.27 0.73
N GLY A 81 9.19 15.50 0.28
CA GLY A 81 10.05 14.74 1.18
C GLY A 81 11.35 14.31 0.56
N ILE A 82 12.21 13.75 1.40
CA ILE A 82 13.48 13.14 1.00
C ILE A 82 13.51 11.75 1.61
N GLY A 83 13.86 10.78 0.78
CA GLY A 83 14.07 9.40 1.17
C GLY A 83 15.50 8.97 0.87
N LEU A 84 15.97 7.97 1.60
CA LEU A 84 17.25 7.33 1.41
C LEU A 84 17.00 5.88 1.06
N LYS A 85 17.28 5.51 -0.18
CA LYS A 85 17.15 4.13 -0.66
C LYS A 85 18.51 3.47 -0.65
N ARG A 86 18.65 2.34 0.03
CA ARG A 86 19.87 1.53 -0.07
C ARG A 86 19.86 0.74 -1.39
N ASN A 87 20.89 0.94 -2.21
CA ASN A 87 21.15 0.14 -3.40
C ASN A 87 21.86 -1.18 -2.98
N PRO A 88 21.70 -2.32 -3.68
CA PRO A 88 22.45 -3.57 -3.48
C PRO A 88 23.97 -3.44 -3.30
N LEU A 89 24.59 -2.34 -3.73
CA LEU A 89 26.01 -2.02 -3.45
C LEU A 89 26.24 -1.37 -2.07
N LYS A 90 25.25 -1.41 -1.16
CA LYS A 90 25.25 -0.74 0.16
C LYS A 90 25.40 0.79 0.13
N MET A 91 25.33 1.41 -1.04
CA MET A 91 25.28 2.86 -1.19
C MET A 91 23.86 3.38 -0.90
N CYS A 92 23.77 4.49 -0.18
CA CYS A 92 22.50 5.17 0.08
C CYS A 92 22.27 6.24 -0.99
N GLU A 93 21.25 6.04 -1.80
CA GLU A 93 20.85 6.96 -2.86
C GLU A 93 19.76 7.89 -2.32
N PRO A 94 20.00 9.21 -2.28
CA PRO A 94 19.01 10.17 -1.88
C PRO A 94 17.98 10.36 -3.01
N VAL A 95 16.71 10.27 -2.65
CA VAL A 95 15.57 10.43 -3.55
C VAL A 95 14.70 11.57 -3.04
N ALA A 96 14.54 12.61 -3.84
CA ALA A 96 13.56 13.66 -3.59
C ALA A 96 12.18 13.18 -4.05
N LEU A 97 11.17 13.49 -3.26
CA LEU A 97 9.84 12.96 -3.44
C LEU A 97 8.83 14.09 -3.36
N PHE A 98 7.90 14.13 -4.29
CA PHE A 98 6.89 15.17 -4.36
C PHE A 98 5.57 14.56 -4.79
N SER A 99 4.50 14.87 -4.09
CA SER A 99 3.15 14.43 -4.43
C SER A 99 2.16 15.55 -4.22
N ALA A 100 1.17 15.65 -5.09
CA ALA A 100 0.09 16.63 -4.96
C ALA A 100 -1.23 15.97 -5.35
N VAL A 101 -2.28 16.24 -4.58
CA VAL A 101 -3.64 15.75 -4.78
C VAL A 101 -4.59 16.93 -4.65
N ILE A 102 -5.56 17.01 -5.56
CA ILE A 102 -6.63 18.01 -5.55
C ILE A 102 -7.96 17.28 -5.48
N GLY A 103 -8.87 17.76 -4.62
CA GLY A 103 -10.21 17.18 -4.47
C GLY A 103 -10.27 15.99 -3.50
N GLY A 104 -9.38 15.91 -2.50
CA GLY A 104 -9.32 14.78 -1.56
C GLY A 104 -10.62 14.54 -0.76
N SER A 105 -11.42 15.59 -0.53
CA SER A 105 -12.72 15.54 0.15
C SER A 105 -13.92 15.50 -0.81
N SER A 106 -13.66 15.55 -2.12
CA SER A 106 -14.70 15.60 -3.17
C SER A 106 -14.97 14.22 -3.75
N VAL A 107 -16.11 14.07 -4.45
CA VAL A 107 -16.49 12.87 -5.22
C VAL A 107 -15.42 12.49 -6.25
N CYS A 108 -14.60 13.45 -6.67
CA CYS A 108 -13.54 13.26 -7.65
C CYS A 108 -12.24 13.86 -7.11
N SER A 109 -11.14 13.09 -7.18
CA SER A 109 -9.79 13.56 -6.86
C SER A 109 -8.82 13.26 -7.98
N ILE A 110 -7.86 14.17 -8.19
CA ILE A 110 -6.75 14.01 -9.14
C ILE A 110 -5.46 14.14 -8.36
N GLY A 111 -4.49 13.27 -8.62
CA GLY A 111 -3.22 13.28 -7.94
C GLY A 111 -2.04 12.99 -8.86
N THR A 112 -0.88 13.47 -8.46
CA THR A 112 0.40 13.19 -9.10
C THR A 112 1.45 12.87 -8.04
N ASP A 113 2.36 11.97 -8.36
CA ASP A 113 3.48 11.54 -7.52
C ASP A 113 4.74 11.48 -8.38
N LEU A 114 5.78 12.16 -7.91
CA LEU A 114 7.07 12.35 -8.56
C LEU A 114 8.16 11.87 -7.61
N ALA A 115 9.08 11.06 -8.13
CA ALA A 115 10.32 10.74 -7.44
C ALA A 115 11.50 11.12 -8.33
N PHE A 116 12.43 11.88 -7.77
CA PHE A 116 13.64 12.34 -8.42
C PHE A 116 14.85 11.74 -7.73
N ASP A 117 15.67 11.01 -8.49
CA ASP A 117 16.93 10.48 -8.01
C ASP A 117 17.96 11.61 -8.01
N ILE A 118 18.38 12.03 -6.82
CA ILE A 118 19.31 13.15 -6.66
C ILE A 118 20.72 12.73 -7.06
N SER A 119 21.09 11.47 -6.83
CA SER A 119 22.40 10.93 -7.24
C SER A 119 22.56 10.86 -8.75
N ALA A 120 21.53 10.40 -9.46
CA ALA A 120 21.56 10.26 -10.92
C ALA A 120 21.14 11.54 -11.67
N GLY A 121 20.59 12.53 -10.98
CA GLY A 121 20.04 13.74 -11.60
C GLY A 121 18.86 13.46 -12.54
N ALA A 122 18.10 12.39 -12.29
CA ALA A 122 17.08 11.88 -13.21
C ALA A 122 15.74 11.64 -12.52
N LEU A 123 14.65 11.75 -13.29
CA LEU A 123 13.31 11.43 -12.81
C LEU A 123 13.15 9.91 -12.66
N ALA A 124 13.18 9.44 -11.41
CA ALA A 124 13.08 8.02 -11.09
C ALA A 124 11.67 7.46 -11.29
N LYS A 125 10.64 8.25 -10.98
CA LYS A 125 9.23 7.85 -11.05
C LYS A 125 8.35 9.05 -11.36
N PHE A 126 7.39 8.83 -12.25
CA PHE A 126 6.28 9.72 -12.55
C PHE A 126 5.00 8.89 -12.47
N SER A 127 4.04 9.32 -11.67
CA SER A 127 2.76 8.65 -11.52
C SER A 127 1.65 9.69 -11.51
N ALA A 128 0.63 9.51 -12.34
CA ALA A 128 -0.58 10.31 -12.32
C ALA A 128 -1.76 9.43 -11.88
N GLY A 129 -2.77 10.02 -11.24
CA GLY A 129 -3.89 9.30 -10.67
C GLY A 129 -5.17 10.11 -10.71
N PHE A 130 -6.27 9.38 -10.80
CA PHE A 130 -7.64 9.87 -10.75
C PHE A 130 -8.45 8.94 -9.85
N SER A 131 -9.24 9.47 -8.93
CA SER A 131 -10.19 8.69 -8.15
C SER A 131 -11.58 9.27 -8.22
N LEU A 132 -12.57 8.38 -8.24
CA LEU A 132 -13.97 8.69 -8.06
C LEU A 132 -14.45 7.95 -6.82
N ASN A 133 -14.93 8.70 -5.83
CA ASN A 133 -15.48 8.12 -4.62
C ASN A 133 -16.98 8.43 -4.53
N SER A 134 -17.80 7.40 -4.50
CA SER A 134 -19.24 7.45 -4.31
C SER A 134 -19.60 6.70 -3.03
N ASP A 135 -20.82 6.91 -2.51
CA ASP A 135 -21.26 6.34 -1.22
C ASP A 135 -21.18 4.80 -1.17
N PHE A 136 -21.20 4.13 -2.33
CA PHE A 136 -21.18 2.66 -2.43
C PHE A 136 -19.92 2.10 -3.11
N VAL A 137 -19.24 2.92 -3.93
CA VAL A 137 -18.14 2.47 -4.80
C VAL A 137 -17.06 3.54 -4.89
N SER A 138 -15.81 3.11 -4.70
CA SER A 138 -14.61 3.92 -4.91
C SER A 138 -13.83 3.34 -6.08
N ALA A 139 -13.79 4.06 -7.20
CA ALA A 139 -13.02 3.69 -8.38
C ALA A 139 -11.79 4.59 -8.50
N SER A 140 -10.73 4.08 -9.11
CA SER A 140 -9.55 4.88 -9.40
C SER A 140 -8.79 4.36 -10.61
N LEU A 141 -8.15 5.29 -11.30
CA LEU A 141 -7.27 5.05 -12.42
C LEU A 141 -5.90 5.67 -12.10
N SER A 142 -4.84 4.94 -12.40
CA SER A 142 -3.47 5.37 -12.19
C SER A 142 -2.64 5.08 -13.43
N LEU A 143 -1.66 5.93 -13.69
CA LEU A 143 -0.72 5.78 -14.78
C LEU A 143 0.69 5.97 -14.24
N ASP A 144 1.46 4.88 -14.20
CA ASP A 144 2.84 4.84 -13.73
C ASP A 144 3.80 4.84 -14.94
N LYS A 145 4.74 5.78 -14.94
CA LYS A 145 5.80 5.98 -15.95
C LYS A 145 5.30 6.02 -17.40
N LEU A 146 4.02 6.36 -17.61
CA LEU A 146 3.33 6.29 -18.92
C LEU A 146 3.36 4.88 -19.57
N ASP A 147 3.70 3.84 -18.80
CA ASP A 147 3.80 2.46 -19.28
C ASP A 147 2.75 1.56 -18.63
N THR A 148 2.53 1.72 -17.32
CA THR A 148 1.60 0.86 -16.59
C THR A 148 0.35 1.62 -16.20
N VAL A 149 -0.78 1.24 -16.78
CA VAL A 149 -2.12 1.70 -16.36
C VAL A 149 -2.62 0.77 -15.27
N LYS A 150 -3.13 1.29 -14.15
CA LYS A 150 -3.87 0.49 -13.18
C LYS A 150 -5.22 1.09 -12.92
N ALA A 151 -6.26 0.31 -13.11
CA ALA A 151 -7.62 0.63 -12.70
C ALA A 151 -7.95 -0.21 -11.46
N SER A 152 -8.54 0.39 -10.43
CA SER A 152 -9.03 -0.36 -9.28
C SER A 152 -10.41 0.12 -8.89
N CYS A 153 -11.23 -0.80 -8.40
CA CYS A 153 -12.53 -0.51 -7.83
C CYS A 153 -12.66 -1.19 -6.48
N PHE A 154 -13.32 -0.50 -5.56
CA PHE A 154 -13.64 -0.95 -4.23
C PHE A 154 -15.12 -0.69 -4.01
N THR A 155 -15.83 -1.66 -3.44
CA THR A 155 -17.22 -1.49 -3.05
C THR A 155 -17.46 -2.07 -1.68
N MET A 156 -18.12 -1.28 -0.82
CA MET A 156 -18.51 -1.72 0.50
C MET A 156 -19.94 -2.25 0.42
N VAL A 157 -20.09 -3.57 0.49
CA VAL A 157 -21.39 -4.24 0.37
C VAL A 157 -22.17 -4.12 1.67
N ASN A 158 -21.50 -4.31 2.81
CA ASN A 158 -22.13 -4.18 4.11
C ASN A 158 -21.16 -3.60 5.14
N PRO A 159 -21.38 -2.34 5.58
CA PRO A 159 -20.50 -1.69 6.56
C PRO A 159 -20.57 -2.35 7.95
N LEU A 160 -21.71 -2.93 8.34
CA LEU A 160 -21.90 -3.54 9.67
C LEU A 160 -21.08 -4.83 9.84
N SER A 161 -20.98 -5.64 8.79
CA SER A 161 -20.15 -6.85 8.75
C SER A 161 -18.79 -6.62 8.11
N ASN A 162 -18.43 -5.37 7.83
CA ASN A 162 -17.22 -4.97 7.12
C ASN A 162 -16.98 -5.81 5.84
N THR A 163 -18.06 -6.13 5.13
CA THR A 163 -18.00 -6.91 3.89
C THR A 163 -17.70 -5.96 2.74
N ALA A 164 -16.56 -6.15 2.10
CA ALA A 164 -16.16 -5.35 0.94
C ALA A 164 -15.54 -6.22 -0.15
N LEU A 165 -15.69 -5.75 -1.37
CA LEU A 165 -15.10 -6.34 -2.57
C LEU A 165 -14.15 -5.33 -3.19
N GLY A 166 -13.02 -5.81 -3.68
CA GLY A 166 -12.05 -5.01 -4.41
C GLY A 166 -11.61 -5.74 -5.67
N ALA A 167 -11.41 -5.00 -6.74
CA ALA A 167 -10.75 -5.49 -7.93
C ALA A 167 -9.71 -4.49 -8.41
N GLU A 168 -8.62 -5.00 -9.00
CA GLU A 168 -7.56 -4.22 -9.61
C GLU A 168 -7.16 -4.85 -10.94
N LEU A 169 -7.23 -4.06 -12.00
CA LEU A 169 -6.71 -4.38 -13.32
C LEU A 169 -5.44 -3.57 -13.56
N LYS A 170 -4.32 -4.25 -13.78
CA LYS A 170 -3.05 -3.67 -14.17
C LYS A 170 -2.78 -4.04 -15.61
N HIS A 171 -2.57 -3.05 -16.46
CA HIS A 171 -2.23 -3.24 -17.86
C HIS A 171 -0.92 -2.54 -18.17
N ARG A 172 0.02 -3.26 -18.78
CA ARG A 172 1.31 -2.73 -19.18
C ARG A 172 1.33 -2.53 -20.69
N LEU A 173 1.44 -1.27 -21.11
CA LEU A 173 1.37 -0.86 -22.50
C LEU A 173 2.58 -1.36 -23.31
N SER A 174 3.79 -1.35 -22.73
CA SER A 174 5.01 -1.81 -23.42
C SER A 174 4.99 -3.28 -23.80
N THR A 175 4.51 -4.15 -22.91
CA THR A 175 4.47 -5.60 -23.13
C THR A 175 3.10 -6.13 -23.52
N ASN A 176 2.10 -5.25 -23.62
CA ASN A 176 0.69 -5.56 -23.86
C ASN A 176 0.16 -6.70 -22.97
N ASP A 177 0.54 -6.66 -21.69
CA ASP A 177 0.20 -7.68 -20.70
C ASP A 177 -0.82 -7.14 -19.70
N SER A 178 -1.76 -7.98 -19.27
CA SER A 178 -2.87 -7.59 -18.38
C SER A 178 -3.02 -8.55 -17.21
N ALA A 179 -2.92 -8.02 -16.01
CA ALA A 179 -3.14 -8.73 -14.76
C ALA A 179 -4.40 -8.22 -14.08
N LEU A 180 -5.35 -9.10 -13.80
CA LEU A 180 -6.52 -8.79 -12.98
C LEU A 180 -6.38 -9.49 -11.63
N ALA A 181 -6.68 -8.76 -10.56
CA ALA A 181 -6.78 -9.25 -9.20
C ALA A 181 -8.15 -8.89 -8.65
N VAL A 182 -8.79 -9.85 -7.98
CA VAL A 182 -10.09 -9.66 -7.31
C VAL A 182 -9.96 -10.20 -5.90
N GLY A 183 -10.55 -9.49 -4.95
CA GLY A 183 -10.53 -9.89 -3.54
C GLY A 183 -11.78 -9.49 -2.82
N ALA A 184 -12.00 -10.17 -1.70
CA ALA A 184 -13.10 -9.93 -0.80
C ALA A 184 -12.57 -9.87 0.63
N GLN A 185 -13.23 -9.09 1.46
CA GLN A 185 -13.08 -9.14 2.90
C GLN A 185 -14.43 -9.29 3.57
N HIS A 186 -14.45 -9.98 4.71
CA HIS A 186 -15.65 -10.20 5.51
C HIS A 186 -15.27 -10.32 6.98
N ALA A 187 -15.97 -9.60 7.86
CA ALA A 187 -15.85 -9.80 9.30
C ALA A 187 -16.91 -10.78 9.79
N PHE A 188 -16.47 -11.97 10.18
CA PHE A 188 -17.33 -12.99 10.79
C PHE A 188 -17.76 -12.59 12.20
N PHE A 189 -16.87 -11.93 12.93
CA PHE A 189 -17.10 -11.41 14.27
C PHE A 189 -16.49 -10.02 14.40
N PRO A 190 -16.93 -9.18 15.36
CA PRO A 190 -16.30 -7.89 15.64
C PRO A 190 -14.78 -7.97 15.89
N SER A 191 -14.30 -9.16 16.29
CA SER A 191 -12.90 -9.46 16.55
C SER A 191 -12.22 -10.28 15.45
N THR A 192 -12.93 -10.79 14.43
CA THR A 192 -12.37 -11.70 13.41
C THR A 192 -12.66 -11.19 12.00
N LEU A 193 -11.60 -10.81 11.27
CA LEU A 193 -11.67 -10.37 9.87
C LEU A 193 -10.96 -11.39 8.98
N ALA A 194 -11.63 -11.83 7.92
CA ALA A 194 -11.03 -12.64 6.88
C ALA A 194 -10.95 -11.85 5.57
N LYS A 195 -9.86 -12.06 4.83
CA LYS A 195 -9.65 -11.52 3.48
C LYS A 195 -9.20 -12.66 2.58
N ALA A 196 -9.68 -12.66 1.35
CA ALA A 196 -9.22 -13.56 0.31
C ALA A 196 -8.99 -12.78 -0.97
N ARG A 197 -7.98 -13.18 -1.75
CA ARG A 197 -7.65 -12.59 -3.05
C ARG A 197 -7.30 -13.68 -4.05
N VAL A 198 -7.63 -13.43 -5.31
CA VAL A 198 -7.28 -14.27 -6.45
C VAL A 198 -6.80 -13.37 -7.58
N SER A 199 -5.74 -13.78 -8.27
CA SER A 199 -5.24 -13.10 -9.46
C SER A 199 -5.25 -14.04 -10.67
N THR A 200 -5.39 -13.46 -11.86
CA THR A 200 -5.32 -14.18 -13.14
C THR A 200 -4.00 -14.92 -13.36
N HIS A 201 -2.94 -14.53 -12.65
CA HIS A 201 -1.64 -15.17 -12.70
C HIS A 201 -1.53 -16.43 -11.82
N GLY A 202 -2.64 -16.93 -11.26
CA GLY A 202 -2.65 -18.13 -10.42
C GLY A 202 -2.28 -17.89 -8.96
N ASN A 203 -2.12 -16.62 -8.55
CA ASN A 203 -1.84 -16.25 -7.17
C ASN A 203 -3.13 -16.18 -6.36
N VAL A 204 -3.21 -16.97 -5.29
CA VAL A 204 -4.29 -16.97 -4.32
C VAL A 204 -3.72 -16.63 -2.95
N GLY A 205 -4.34 -15.66 -2.27
CA GLY A 205 -3.95 -15.26 -0.92
C GLY A 205 -5.14 -15.30 0.02
N VAL A 206 -4.90 -15.71 1.26
CA VAL A 206 -5.86 -15.64 2.37
C VAL A 206 -5.21 -14.95 3.55
N LEU A 207 -5.98 -14.13 4.26
CA LEU A 207 -5.56 -13.49 5.49
C LEU A 207 -6.65 -13.57 6.54
N ILE A 208 -6.28 -13.93 7.76
CA ILE A 208 -7.17 -13.94 8.92
C ILE A 208 -6.55 -13.05 9.99
N ARG A 209 -7.32 -12.08 10.46
CA ARG A 209 -6.95 -11.19 11.56
C ARG A 209 -7.89 -11.44 12.74
N GLN A 210 -7.31 -11.72 13.89
CA GLN A 210 -7.99 -12.00 15.15
C GLN A 210 -7.60 -10.99 16.23
N GLY A 211 -8.58 -10.32 16.81
CA GLY A 211 -8.44 -9.48 17.99
C GLY A 211 -8.67 -10.29 19.27
N PHE A 212 -7.76 -10.20 20.23
CA PHE A 212 -7.87 -11.00 21.47
C PHE A 212 -8.19 -10.17 22.72
N TRP A 213 -7.80 -8.90 22.81
CA TRP A 213 -7.92 -8.11 24.05
C TRP A 213 -8.24 -6.63 23.76
N GLN A 214 -9.10 -6.36 22.76
CA GLN A 214 -9.43 -5.04 22.14
C GLN A 214 -8.25 -4.22 21.56
N LYS A 215 -7.05 -4.35 22.12
CA LYS A 215 -5.81 -3.67 21.71
C LYS A 215 -4.84 -4.57 20.94
N LEU A 216 -4.91 -5.89 21.15
CA LEU A 216 -4.03 -6.87 20.49
C LEU A 216 -4.69 -7.46 19.25
N PHE A 217 -4.01 -7.39 18.11
CA PHE A 217 -4.44 -7.96 16.83
C PHE A 217 -3.36 -8.92 16.30
N LEU A 218 -3.69 -10.20 16.21
CA LEU A 218 -2.90 -11.21 15.52
C LEU A 218 -3.37 -11.30 14.07
N SER A 219 -2.46 -11.31 13.10
CA SER A 219 -2.78 -11.49 11.68
C SER A 219 -1.96 -12.64 11.12
N MET A 220 -2.63 -13.62 10.54
CA MET A 220 -2.03 -14.77 9.87
C MET A 220 -2.38 -14.68 8.38
N SER A 221 -1.38 -14.77 7.52
CA SER A 221 -1.56 -14.73 6.06
C SER A 221 -0.94 -15.95 5.42
N GLY A 222 -1.56 -16.41 4.34
CA GLY A 222 -1.11 -17.53 3.52
C GLY A 222 -1.26 -17.20 2.05
N GLU A 223 -0.22 -17.41 1.25
CA GLU A 223 -0.24 -17.19 -0.19
C GLU A 223 0.24 -18.42 -0.94
N VAL A 224 -0.44 -18.75 -2.04
CA VAL A 224 -0.12 -19.89 -2.89
C VAL A 224 -0.15 -19.44 -4.34
N ASP A 225 0.96 -19.64 -5.04
CA ASP A 225 1.02 -19.52 -6.50
C ASP A 225 0.81 -20.91 -7.11
N PHE A 226 -0.32 -21.10 -7.78
CA PHE A 226 -0.67 -22.37 -8.41
C PHE A 226 -0.07 -22.53 -9.82
N MET A 227 0.29 -21.42 -10.47
CA MET A 227 0.81 -21.39 -11.85
C MET A 227 2.33 -21.22 -11.89
N GLY A 228 2.93 -20.77 -10.79
CA GLY A 228 4.37 -20.66 -10.64
C GLY A 228 5.10 -22.01 -10.66
N VAL A 229 6.36 -21.96 -11.08
CA VAL A 229 7.29 -23.11 -11.12
C VAL A 229 7.52 -23.73 -9.72
N GLN A 230 7.27 -22.96 -8.65
CA GLN A 230 7.48 -23.37 -7.27
C GLN A 230 6.15 -23.30 -6.49
N ARG A 231 5.45 -24.44 -6.39
CA ARG A 231 4.15 -24.60 -5.69
C ARG A 231 4.27 -24.58 -4.16
N SER A 232 5.18 -23.79 -3.60
CA SER A 232 5.38 -23.72 -2.15
C SER A 232 4.47 -22.65 -1.54
N PRO A 233 3.56 -23.01 -0.61
CA PRO A 233 2.75 -22.03 0.11
C PRO A 233 3.65 -21.16 0.99
N ARG A 234 3.41 -19.85 0.98
CA ARG A 234 4.06 -18.88 1.86
C ARG A 234 3.13 -18.56 3.02
N PHE A 235 3.67 -18.54 4.23
CA PHE A 235 2.91 -18.18 5.42
C PHE A 235 3.56 -16.97 6.10
N GLY A 236 2.73 -16.06 6.58
CA GLY A 236 3.13 -14.88 7.35
C GLY A 236 2.36 -14.81 8.65
N LEU A 237 3.04 -14.35 9.70
CA LEU A 237 2.42 -14.03 10.98
C LEU A 237 2.84 -12.62 11.38
N SER A 238 1.88 -11.81 11.78
CA SER A 238 2.09 -10.44 12.25
C SER A 238 1.30 -10.19 13.52
N LEU A 239 1.92 -9.48 14.46
CA LEU A 239 1.31 -9.06 15.70
C LEU A 239 1.30 -7.53 15.75
N SER A 240 0.12 -6.95 15.92
CA SER A 240 -0.07 -5.50 16.03
C SER A 240 -0.71 -5.16 17.37
N VAL A 241 -0.12 -4.19 18.07
CA VAL A 241 -0.64 -3.65 19.32
C VAL A 241 -1.12 -2.22 19.08
N ARG A 242 -2.36 -1.92 19.49
CA ARG A 242 -2.87 -0.55 19.58
C ARG A 242 -2.62 -0.04 20.99
N LEU A 243 -1.67 0.89 21.12
CA LEU A 243 -1.42 1.61 22.38
C LEU A 243 -2.49 2.68 22.57
#